data_AF-A0A7S1FHF1-F1
#
_entry.id   AF-A0A7S1FHF1-F1
#
_cell.length_a   1.000
_cell.length_b   1.000
_cell.length_c   1.000
_cell.angle_alpha   90.00
_cell.angle_beta   90.00
_cell.angle_gamma   90.00
#
_symmetry.space_group_name_H-M   'P 1'
#
loop_
_entity.id
_entity.type
_entity.pdbx_description
1 polymer ?
#
loop_
_entity_poly.entity_id
_entity_poly.type
_entity_poly.pdbx_seq_one_letter_code
_entity_poly.pdbx_strand_id
1 'polypeptide(L)'
;SFEMGNDYFPFEVFVSSSFVIEFLFRLVAFGCRRFFCGPESRWNCLDLLLISGSCIELALRTMDISLSWIRTLRMLRMLRALRMVRIIRFAMIFKHLRLMTLAIMHSAVPLLWAVVFVIFVTWLFGIIFVQGVTDFLASAEGGDSAAEAMREFFSSMPMSLLTLFMVISNGVSWWV
;
A
#
# COMPACT_ATOMS: atom_id res chain seq x y z
N SER A 1 -17.66 13.93 14.79
CA SER A 1 -16.46 13.09 14.54
C SER A 1 -15.33 13.31 15.54
N PHE A 2 -15.39 14.33 16.42
CA PHE A 2 -14.38 14.59 17.46
C PHE A 2 -14.61 13.77 18.74
N GLU A 3 -15.86 13.43 19.08
CA GLU A 3 -16.20 12.65 20.28
C GLU A 3 -15.75 11.19 20.20
N MET A 4 -15.82 10.56 19.02
CA MET A 4 -15.37 9.18 18.81
C MET A 4 -13.85 9.02 19.02
N GLY A 5 -13.06 10.10 18.91
CA GLY A 5 -11.60 10.04 19.11
C GLY A 5 -11.17 9.94 20.57
N ASN A 6 -12.02 10.34 21.51
CA ASN A 6 -11.69 10.38 22.93
C ASN A 6 -11.88 9.01 23.61
N ASP A 7 -12.86 8.22 23.17
CA ASP A 7 -13.16 6.90 23.74
C ASP A 7 -12.06 5.86 23.45
N TYR A 8 -11.39 5.96 22.30
CA TYR A 8 -10.30 5.04 21.93
C TYR A 8 -8.94 5.48 22.47
N PHE A 9 -8.79 6.72 22.92
CA PHE A 9 -7.53 7.24 23.45
C PHE A 9 -6.96 6.42 24.63
N PRO A 10 -7.72 6.07 25.68
CA PRO A 10 -7.19 5.25 26.77
C PRO A 10 -6.76 3.85 26.30
N PHE A 11 -7.48 3.28 25.34
CA PHE A 11 -7.11 2.01 24.72
C PHE A 11 -5.81 2.12 23.91
N GLU A 12 -5.65 3.18 23.09
CA GLU A 12 -4.42 3.44 22.33
C GLU A 12 -3.20 3.59 23.25
N VAL A 13 -3.36 4.27 24.39
CA VAL A 13 -2.30 4.45 25.39
C VAL A 13 -1.95 3.13 26.08
N PHE A 14 -2.94 2.35 26.50
CA PHE A 14 -2.73 1.03 27.13
C PHE A 14 -2.00 0.05 26.20
N VAL A 15 -2.41 0.01 24.93
CA VAL A 15 -1.77 -0.83 23.92
C VAL A 15 -0.32 -0.37 23.69
N SER A 16 -0.10 0.95 23.59
CA SER A 16 1.24 1.52 23.39
C SER A 16 2.17 1.24 24.57
N SER A 17 1.69 1.37 25.82
CA SER A 17 2.48 1.11 27.02
C SER A 17 2.86 -0.37 27.15
N SER A 18 1.91 -1.27 26.88
CA SER A 18 2.15 -2.72 26.85
C SER A 18 3.26 -3.09 25.87
N PHE A 19 3.29 -2.45 24.70
CA PHE A 19 4.35 -2.66 23.70
C PHE A 19 5.71 -2.09 24.11
N VAL A 20 5.75 -0.94 24.77
CA VAL A 20 6.99 -0.40 25.33
C VAL A 20 7.55 -1.39 26.35
N ILE A 21 6.70 -1.93 27.23
CA ILE A 21 7.09 -2.92 28.23
C ILE A 21 7.61 -4.20 27.57
N GLU A 22 6.89 -4.76 26.60
CA GLU A 22 7.33 -5.96 25.87
C GLU A 22 8.68 -5.74 25.18
N PHE A 23 8.88 -4.58 24.55
CA PHE A 23 10.14 -4.23 23.89
C PHE A 23 11.29 -4.11 24.89
N LEU A 24 11.07 -3.47 26.05
CA LEU A 24 12.07 -3.36 27.11
C LEU A 24 12.44 -4.73 27.67
N PHE A 25 11.47 -5.62 27.89
CA PHE A 25 11.73 -7.00 28.30
C PHE A 25 12.58 -7.75 27.28
N ARG A 26 12.26 -7.63 25.98
CA ARG A 26 13.08 -8.24 24.91
C ARG A 26 14.50 -7.65 24.88
N LEU A 27 14.63 -6.33 25.01
CA LEU A 27 15.91 -5.64 25.02
C LEU A 27 16.80 -6.12 26.18
N VAL A 28 16.22 -6.29 27.38
CA VAL A 28 16.92 -6.79 28.57
C VAL A 28 17.27 -8.27 28.40
N ALA A 29 16.37 -9.10 27.88
CA ALA A 29 16.58 -10.53 27.73
C ALA A 29 17.66 -10.89 26.70
N PHE A 30 17.74 -10.16 25.58
CA PHE A 30 18.74 -10.42 24.52
C PHE A 30 20.02 -9.60 24.67
N GLY A 31 19.99 -8.47 25.39
CA GLY A 31 21.08 -7.52 25.51
C GLY A 31 21.27 -6.65 24.25
N CYS A 32 21.67 -5.38 24.43
CA CYS A 32 21.72 -4.38 23.35
C CYS A 32 22.55 -4.83 22.13
N ARG A 33 23.70 -5.47 22.35
CA ARG A 33 24.62 -5.86 21.26
C ARG A 33 24.07 -7.00 20.38
N ARG A 34 23.41 -8.00 20.98
CA ARG A 34 22.79 -9.10 20.22
C ARG A 34 21.50 -8.66 19.54
N PHE A 35 20.77 -7.74 20.17
CA PHE A 35 19.48 -7.23 19.68
C PHE A 35 19.62 -6.39 18.41
N PHE A 36 20.67 -5.54 18.32
CA PHE A 36 20.91 -4.67 17.17
C PHE A 36 21.87 -5.25 16.11
N CYS A 37 22.68 -6.27 16.42
CA CYS A 37 23.57 -6.91 15.43
C CYS A 37 23.22 -8.38 15.13
N GLY A 38 22.06 -8.86 15.60
CA GLY A 38 21.57 -10.21 15.31
C GLY A 38 20.88 -10.34 13.95
N PRO A 39 20.58 -11.57 13.51
CA PRO A 39 19.83 -11.83 12.27
C PRO A 39 18.43 -11.18 12.28
N GLU A 40 17.83 -11.02 13.46
CA GLU A 40 16.53 -10.37 13.66
C GLU A 40 16.62 -8.83 13.84
N SER A 41 17.80 -8.24 13.67
CA SER A 41 18.04 -6.80 13.92
C SER A 41 17.11 -5.90 13.11
N ARG A 42 16.80 -6.27 11.85
CA ARG A 42 15.89 -5.48 11.00
C ARG A 42 14.50 -5.36 11.62
N TRP A 43 13.97 -6.45 12.16
CA TRP A 43 12.67 -6.46 12.82
C TRP A 43 12.69 -5.70 14.14
N ASN A 44 13.77 -5.83 14.90
CA ASN A 44 13.96 -5.12 16.16
C ASN A 44 14.10 -3.60 15.97
N CYS A 45 14.78 -3.17 14.90
CA CYS A 45 14.91 -1.76 14.51
C CYS A 45 13.55 -1.18 14.05
N LEU A 46 12.79 -1.95 13.26
CA LEU A 46 11.43 -1.57 12.89
C LEU A 46 10.51 -1.44 14.12
N ASP A 47 10.63 -2.34 15.09
CA ASP A 47 9.87 -2.23 16.34
C ASP A 47 10.20 -0.95 17.10
N LEU A 48 11.49 -0.62 17.23
CA LEU A 48 11.96 0.60 17.90
C LEU A 48 11.42 1.86 17.21
N LEU A 49 11.48 1.92 15.88
CA LEU A 49 10.95 3.04 15.09
C LEU A 49 9.45 3.22 15.29
N LEU A 50 8.70 2.13 15.38
CA LEU A 50 7.26 2.17 15.57
C LEU A 50 6.87 2.57 17.01
N ILE A 51 7.66 2.16 18.02
CA ILE A 51 7.48 2.62 19.39
C ILE A 51 7.77 4.13 19.49
N SER A 52 8.89 4.58 18.92
CA SER A 52 9.25 6.00 18.95
C SER A 52 8.22 6.87 18.21
N GLY A 53 7.72 6.43 17.05
CA GLY A 53 6.65 7.11 16.34
C GLY A 53 5.35 7.21 17.16
N SER A 54 5.02 6.18 17.95
CA SER A 54 3.84 6.19 18.82
C SER A 54 4.01 7.10 20.04
N CYS A 55 5.22 7.17 20.62
CA CYS A 55 5.54 8.13 21.68
C CYS A 55 5.49 9.57 21.18
N ILE A 56 6.01 9.83 19.97
CA ILE A 56 5.96 11.15 19.33
C ILE A 56 4.50 11.54 19.05
N GLU A 57 3.65 10.61 18.57
CA GLU A 57 2.22 10.84 18.38
C GLU A 57 1.55 11.33 19.68
N LEU A 58 1.81 10.63 20.79
CA LEU A 58 1.24 10.97 22.09
C LEU A 58 1.74 12.32 22.60
N ALA A 59 3.04 12.59 22.47
CA ALA A 59 3.65 13.85 22.90
C ALA A 59 3.14 15.05 22.08
N LEU A 60 2.93 14.88 20.77
CA LEU A 60 2.40 15.94 19.92
C LEU A 60 0.93 16.24 20.21
N ARG A 61 0.15 15.21 20.58
CA ARG A 61 -1.25 15.40 21.02
C ARG A 61 -1.35 16.18 22.33
N THR A 62 -0.39 16.05 23.24
CA THR A 62 -0.40 16.77 24.53
C THR A 62 0.15 18.20 24.45
N MET A 63 0.95 18.53 23.44
CA MET A 63 1.60 19.85 23.29
C MET A 63 0.85 20.85 22.39
N ASP A 64 -0.27 20.45 21.77
CA ASP A 64 -1.18 21.30 20.98
C ASP A 64 -0.49 22.20 19.91
N ILE A 65 0.54 21.66 19.23
CA ILE A 65 1.38 22.41 18.27
C ILE A 65 0.75 22.42 16.87
N SER A 66 0.45 23.61 16.35
CA SER A 66 -0.15 23.80 15.01
C SER A 66 0.89 24.11 13.91
N LEU A 67 0.54 23.76 12.65
CA LEU A 67 1.33 23.76 11.39
C LEU A 67 2.23 22.53 11.10
N SER A 68 2.99 22.00 12.07
CA SER A 68 3.63 20.66 11.91
C SER A 68 2.60 19.51 11.84
N TRP A 69 1.37 19.81 12.26
CA TRP A 69 0.26 18.90 12.43
C TRP A 69 -0.12 18.15 11.14
N ILE A 70 -0.22 18.83 10.00
CA ILE A 70 -0.67 18.19 8.75
C ILE A 70 0.34 17.16 8.22
N ARG A 71 1.64 17.47 8.30
CA ARG A 71 2.71 16.56 7.88
C ARG A 71 2.84 15.39 8.85
N THR A 72 2.76 15.66 10.15
CA THR A 72 2.85 14.64 11.18
C THR A 72 1.64 13.70 11.12
N LEU A 73 0.41 14.21 11.01
CA LEU A 73 -0.79 13.39 10.84
C LEU A 73 -0.70 12.46 9.63
N ARG A 74 -0.09 12.90 8.52
CA ARG A 74 0.14 12.06 7.34
C ARG A 74 1.14 10.94 7.61
N MET A 75 2.26 11.23 8.27
CA MET A 75 3.25 10.22 8.70
C MET A 75 2.67 9.26 9.73
N LEU A 76 1.90 9.76 10.68
CA LEU A 76 1.21 8.96 11.71
C LEU A 76 0.21 7.99 11.09
N ARG A 77 -0.49 8.39 10.02
CA ARG A 77 -1.38 7.49 9.27
C ARG A 77 -0.62 6.30 8.66
N MET A 78 0.58 6.55 8.14
CA MET A 78 1.47 5.50 7.63
C MET A 78 2.03 4.62 8.76
N LEU A 79 2.43 5.22 9.89
CA LEU A 79 2.88 4.48 11.07
C LEU A 79 1.78 3.59 11.66
N ARG A 80 0.52 4.03 11.64
CA ARG A 80 -0.64 3.18 11.99
C ARG A 80 -0.80 2.00 11.05
N ALA A 81 -0.65 2.19 9.74
CA ALA A 81 -0.66 1.07 8.79
C ALA A 81 0.49 0.08 9.06
N LEU A 82 1.67 0.58 9.44
CA LEU A 82 2.80 -0.25 9.83
C LEU A 82 2.57 -1.03 11.14
N ARG A 83 1.67 -0.59 12.03
CA ARG A 83 1.23 -1.42 13.17
C ARG A 83 0.52 -2.70 12.72
N MET A 84 -0.13 -2.73 11.55
CA MET A 84 -0.73 -3.95 10.99
C MET A 84 0.33 -5.01 10.62
N VAL A 85 1.53 -4.57 10.22
CA VAL A 85 2.67 -5.47 9.97
C VAL A 85 3.08 -6.22 11.25
N ARG A 86 2.86 -5.63 12.43
CA ARG A 86 3.12 -6.31 13.71
C ARG A 86 2.10 -7.39 13.99
N ILE A 87 0.83 -7.21 13.62
CA ILE A 87 -0.19 -8.26 13.71
C ILE A 87 0.24 -9.46 12.87
N ILE A 88 0.79 -9.20 11.68
CA ILE A 88 1.39 -10.24 10.84
C ILE A 88 2.56 -10.91 11.56
N ARG A 89 3.40 -10.16 12.30
CA ARG A 89 4.49 -10.76 13.10
C ARG A 89 3.98 -11.61 14.28
N PHE A 90 2.93 -11.19 14.97
CA PHE A 90 2.27 -12.02 15.98
C PHE A 90 1.66 -13.27 15.33
N ALA A 91 1.05 -13.13 14.15
CA ALA A 91 0.61 -14.27 13.35
C ALA A 91 1.78 -15.21 12.98
N MET A 92 2.98 -14.68 12.69
CA MET A 92 4.18 -15.49 12.43
C MET A 92 4.69 -16.29 13.65
N ILE A 93 4.24 -16.00 14.88
CA ILE A 93 4.50 -16.83 16.07
C ILE A 93 3.71 -18.15 15.99
N PHE A 94 2.51 -18.11 15.40
CA PHE A 94 1.70 -19.30 15.16
C PHE A 94 2.25 -20.09 13.96
N LYS A 95 2.70 -21.32 14.20
CA LYS A 95 3.35 -22.17 13.17
C LYS A 95 2.56 -22.26 11.86
N HIS A 96 1.23 -22.41 11.93
CA HIS A 96 0.37 -22.51 10.75
C HIS A 96 0.29 -21.19 9.96
N LEU A 97 0.08 -20.06 10.64
CA LEU A 97 0.02 -18.74 10.00
C LEU A 97 1.39 -18.31 9.46
N ARG A 98 2.48 -18.73 10.11
CA ARG A 98 3.86 -18.54 9.60
C ARG A 98 4.07 -19.21 8.25
N LEU A 99 3.62 -20.44 8.09
CA LEU A 99 3.75 -21.17 6.82
C LEU A 99 2.95 -20.49 5.71
N MET A 100 1.72 -20.06 6.01
CA MET A 100 0.88 -19.34 5.03
C MET A 100 1.49 -17.99 4.65
N THR A 101 1.99 -17.22 5.62
CA THR A 101 2.63 -15.92 5.39
C THR A 101 3.92 -16.07 4.59
N LEU A 102 4.73 -17.08 4.91
CA LEU A 102 5.96 -17.38 4.17
C LEU A 102 5.64 -17.78 2.72
N ALA A 103 4.59 -18.58 2.51
CA ALA A 103 4.12 -18.91 1.16
C ALA A 103 3.69 -17.66 0.36
N ILE A 104 2.95 -16.74 0.99
CA ILE A 104 2.55 -15.46 0.38
C ILE A 104 3.78 -14.60 0.05
N MET A 105 4.74 -14.51 0.96
CA MET A 105 5.98 -13.76 0.73
C MET A 105 6.79 -14.33 -0.44
N HIS A 106 6.86 -15.66 -0.55
CA HIS A 106 7.52 -16.31 -1.68
C HIS A 106 6.76 -16.14 -3.00
N SER A 107 5.42 -16.10 -2.98
CA SER A 107 4.62 -15.85 -4.18
C SER A 107 4.52 -14.38 -4.55
N ALA A 108 4.87 -13.45 -3.66
CA ALA A 108 4.84 -12.01 -3.94
C ALA A 108 5.81 -11.60 -5.06
N VAL A 109 7.01 -12.19 -5.10
CA VAL A 109 7.99 -11.92 -6.15
C VAL A 109 7.48 -12.33 -7.55
N PRO A 110 7.01 -13.58 -7.78
CA PRO A 110 6.44 -13.94 -9.07
C PRO A 110 5.13 -13.19 -9.39
N LEU A 111 4.34 -12.82 -8.38
CA LEU A 111 3.17 -11.94 -8.58
C LEU A 111 3.58 -10.56 -9.09
N LEU A 112 4.66 -9.96 -8.56
CA LEU A 112 5.18 -8.69 -9.07
C LEU A 112 5.62 -8.83 -10.53
N TRP A 113 6.31 -9.92 -10.88
CA TRP A 113 6.67 -10.20 -12.28
C TRP A 113 5.43 -10.40 -13.17
N ALA A 114 4.39 -11.06 -12.67
CA ALA A 114 3.12 -11.20 -13.39
C ALA A 114 2.45 -9.84 -13.63
N VAL A 115 2.45 -8.94 -12.64
CA VAL A 115 1.94 -7.58 -12.80
C VAL A 115 2.75 -6.79 -13.83
N VAL A 116 4.08 -6.87 -13.77
CA VAL A 116 4.96 -6.23 -14.78
C VAL A 116 4.66 -6.77 -16.18
N PHE A 117 4.47 -8.08 -16.31
CA PHE A 117 4.11 -8.71 -17.58
C PHE A 117 2.76 -8.23 -18.09
N VAL A 118 1.73 -8.14 -17.24
CA VAL A 118 0.42 -7.60 -17.62
C VAL A 118 0.53 -6.14 -18.07
N ILE A 119 1.27 -5.30 -17.35
CA ILE A 119 1.51 -3.90 -17.75
C ILE A 119 2.19 -3.84 -19.12
N PHE A 120 3.20 -4.67 -19.35
CA PHE A 120 3.93 -4.74 -20.61
C PHE A 120 3.02 -5.15 -21.78
N VAL A 121 2.21 -6.19 -21.60
CA VAL A 121 1.27 -6.66 -22.63
C VAL A 121 0.21 -5.59 -22.92
N THR A 122 -0.40 -4.99 -21.90
CA THR A 122 -1.37 -3.89 -22.06
C THR A 122 -0.76 -2.70 -22.80
N TRP A 123 0.53 -2.41 -22.57
CA TRP A 123 1.24 -1.35 -23.28
C TRP A 123 1.46 -1.64 -24.77
N LEU A 124 1.83 -2.88 -25.12
CA LEU A 124 1.93 -3.29 -26.52
C LEU A 124 0.60 -3.15 -27.26
N PHE A 125 -0.48 -3.67 -26.67
CA PHE A 125 -1.82 -3.53 -27.27
C PHE A 125 -2.26 -2.06 -27.32
N GLY A 126 -1.95 -1.26 -26.31
CA GLY A 126 -2.25 0.18 -26.30
C GLY A 126 -1.64 0.91 -27.50
N ILE A 127 -0.39 0.61 -27.86
CA ILE A 127 0.26 1.19 -29.05
C ILE A 127 -0.47 0.77 -30.33
N ILE A 128 -0.77 -0.53 -30.47
CA ILE A 128 -1.44 -1.08 -31.65
C ILE A 128 -2.81 -0.41 -31.84
N PHE A 129 -3.60 -0.27 -30.78
CA PHE A 129 -4.91 0.37 -30.85
C PHE A 129 -4.83 1.86 -31.18
N VAL A 130 -3.92 2.61 -30.56
CA VAL A 130 -3.75 4.04 -30.88
C VAL A 130 -3.33 4.24 -32.33
N GLN A 131 -2.40 3.43 -32.84
CA GLN A 131 -1.97 3.49 -34.24
C GLN A 131 -3.13 3.12 -35.18
N GLY A 132 -3.81 2.00 -34.93
CA GLY A 132 -4.94 1.55 -35.74
C GLY A 132 -6.10 2.55 -35.76
N VAL A 133 -6.43 3.17 -34.62
CA VAL A 133 -7.47 4.20 -34.55
C VAL A 133 -7.03 5.48 -35.27
N THR A 134 -5.76 5.87 -35.18
CA THR A 134 -5.23 7.03 -35.92
C THR A 134 -5.31 6.81 -37.43
N ASP A 135 -4.93 5.63 -37.90
CA ASP A 135 -5.00 5.26 -39.32
C ASP A 135 -6.46 5.16 -39.81
N PHE A 136 -7.35 4.57 -39.00
CA PHE A 136 -8.77 4.47 -39.32
C PHE A 136 -9.43 5.86 -39.40
N LEU A 137 -9.17 6.75 -38.43
CA LEU A 137 -9.68 8.12 -38.43
C LEU A 137 -9.16 8.95 -39.61
N ALA A 138 -7.96 8.67 -40.12
CA ALA A 138 -7.44 9.32 -41.31
C ALA A 138 -8.19 8.92 -42.60
N SER A 139 -8.83 7.74 -42.60
CA SER A 139 -9.57 7.19 -43.74
C SER A 139 -11.10 7.35 -43.64
N ALA A 140 -11.62 7.72 -42.48
CA ALA A 140 -13.05 7.82 -42.22
C ALA A 140 -13.64 9.15 -42.75
N GLU A 141 -14.75 9.06 -43.49
CA GLU A 141 -15.56 10.23 -43.83
C GLU A 141 -16.36 10.70 -42.61
N GLY A 142 -16.46 12.02 -42.40
CA GLY A 142 -17.05 12.59 -41.18
C GLY A 142 -18.52 12.21 -40.97
N GLY A 143 -18.83 11.61 -39.82
CA GLY A 143 -20.20 11.26 -39.41
C GLY A 143 -20.40 9.83 -38.89
N ASP A 144 -19.35 9.01 -38.85
CA ASP A 144 -19.44 7.64 -38.35
C ASP A 144 -19.42 7.59 -36.81
N SER A 145 -20.51 7.14 -36.20
CA SER A 145 -20.64 7.05 -34.73
C SER A 145 -19.62 6.07 -34.11
N ALA A 146 -19.17 5.08 -34.89
CA ALA A 146 -18.11 4.16 -34.48
C ALA A 146 -16.75 4.88 -34.37
N ALA A 147 -16.46 5.81 -35.28
CA ALA A 147 -15.22 6.58 -35.27
C ALA A 147 -15.14 7.55 -34.07
N GLU A 148 -16.27 8.14 -33.68
CA GLU A 148 -16.37 8.99 -32.49
C GLU A 148 -16.13 8.21 -31.19
N ALA A 149 -16.74 7.03 -31.06
CA ALA A 149 -16.52 6.16 -29.90
C ALA A 149 -15.05 5.71 -29.78
N MET A 150 -14.43 5.30 -30.89
CA MET A 150 -13.01 4.93 -30.91
C MET A 150 -12.10 6.11 -30.51
N ARG A 151 -12.45 7.33 -30.93
CA ARG A 151 -11.71 8.54 -30.57
C ARG A 151 -11.83 8.87 -29.08
N GLU A 152 -12.98 8.64 -28.46
CA GLU A 152 -13.17 8.87 -27.02
C GLU A 152 -12.32 7.91 -26.18
N PHE A 153 -12.35 6.61 -26.49
CA PHE A 153 -11.67 5.56 -25.71
C PHE A 153 -10.16 5.45 -26.00
N PHE A 154 -9.71 5.80 -27.22
CA PHE A 154 -8.32 5.65 -27.67
C PHE A 154 -7.65 6.98 -28.08
N SER A 155 -8.13 8.11 -27.54
CA SER A 155 -7.59 9.46 -27.85
C SER A 155 -6.10 9.65 -27.54
N SER A 156 -5.59 8.98 -26.50
CA SER A 156 -4.21 9.14 -26.02
C SER A 156 -3.69 7.84 -25.43
N MET A 157 -2.36 7.71 -25.35
CA MET A 157 -1.71 6.53 -24.78
C MET A 157 -2.16 6.20 -23.34
N PRO A 158 -2.18 7.15 -22.37
CA PRO A 158 -2.65 6.84 -21.01
C PRO A 158 -4.14 6.50 -20.95
N MET A 159 -4.99 7.13 -21.78
CA MET A 159 -6.41 6.77 -21.87
C MET A 159 -6.60 5.37 -22.44
N SER A 160 -5.84 5.01 -23.48
CA SER A 160 -5.88 3.68 -24.10
C SER A 160 -5.44 2.58 -23.12
N LEU A 161 -4.39 2.84 -22.33
CA LEU A 161 -3.96 1.94 -21.25
C LEU A 161 -5.03 1.77 -20.17
N LEU A 162 -5.70 2.87 -19.79
CA LEU A 162 -6.77 2.87 -18.81
C LEU A 162 -8.01 2.12 -19.34
N THR A 163 -8.40 2.33 -20.58
CA THR A 163 -9.48 1.61 -21.26
C THR A 163 -9.18 0.11 -21.30
N LEU A 164 -7.98 -0.29 -21.72
CA LEU A 164 -7.59 -1.70 -21.75
C LEU A 164 -7.54 -2.33 -20.35
N PHE A 165 -7.08 -1.56 -19.35
CA PHE A 165 -7.12 -2.01 -17.96
C PHE A 165 -8.55 -2.18 -17.44
N MET A 166 -9.47 -1.26 -17.78
CA MET A 166 -10.89 -1.38 -17.46
C MET A 166 -11.52 -2.60 -18.12
N VAL A 167 -11.15 -2.89 -19.36
CA VAL A 167 -11.62 -4.08 -20.08
C VAL A 167 -11.14 -5.37 -19.41
N ILE A 168 -9.86 -5.48 -19.06
CA ILE A 168 -9.28 -6.66 -18.40
C ILE A 168 -9.86 -6.85 -17.00
N SER A 169 -10.16 -5.76 -16.28
CA SER A 169 -10.67 -5.80 -14.91
C SER A 169 -12.20 -5.94 -14.81
N ASN A 170 -12.90 -6.21 -15.92
CA ASN A 170 -14.37 -6.26 -16.03
C ASN A 170 -15.08 -4.93 -15.68
N GLY A 171 -14.40 -3.79 -15.83
CA GLY A 171 -14.95 -2.46 -15.57
C GLY A 171 -15.90 -1.93 -16.65
N VAL A 172 -15.76 -2.36 -17.91
CA VAL A 172 -16.65 -1.99 -19.03
C VAL A 172 -16.90 -3.21 -19.90
N SER A 173 -18.16 -3.67 -19.98
CA SER A 173 -18.56 -4.77 -20.86
C SER A 173 -18.77 -4.25 -22.28
N TRP A 174 -18.22 -4.98 -23.26
CA TRP A 174 -18.29 -4.80 -24.72
C TRP A 174 -19.70 -4.69 -25.32
N TRP A 175 -20.75 -4.74 -24.50
CA TRP A 175 -22.15 -4.77 -24.88
C TRP A 175 -22.82 -3.46 -24.46
N VAL A 176 -22.62 -2.42 -25.27
CA VAL A 176 -23.62 -1.36 -25.49
C VAL A 176 -24.03 -1.45 -26.94
#